data_AF-A0A6B3HXE4-F1
#
_entry.id   AF-A0A6B3HXE4-F1
#
_cell.length_a   1.000
_cell.length_b   1.000
_cell.length_c   1.000
_cell.angle_alpha   90.00
_cell.angle_beta   90.00
_cell.angle_gamma   90.00
#
_symmetry.space_group_name_H-M   'P 1'
#
loop_
_entity.id
_entity.type
_entity.pdbx_description
1 polymer ?
#
loop_
_entity_poly.entity_id
_entity_poly.type
_entity_poly.pdbx_seq_one_letter_code
_entity_poly.pdbx_strand_id
1 'polypeptide(L)' 'VACHVVQRLERSGASGIILEDQRRPRRCGHADGKRVLPLEEYLEKLNLVLESRQDLVVVARTDATEEEDILRRAQA' A
#
# COMPACT_ATOMS: atom_id res chain seq x y z
N VAL A 1 7.36 -6.36 8.64
CA VAL A 1 7.27 -5.02 9.29
C VAL A 1 5.89 -4.38 9.10
N ALA A 2 5.38 -4.25 7.87
CA ALA A 2 4.06 -3.64 7.62
C ALA A 2 2.91 -4.38 8.33
N CYS A 3 2.87 -5.72 8.25
CA CYS A 3 1.90 -6.56 8.96
C CYS A 3 1.85 -6.30 10.47
N HIS A 4 2.99 -6.22 11.15
CA HIS A 4 3.05 -5.92 12.58
C HIS A 4 2.47 -4.54 12.92
N VAL A 5 2.65 -3.54 12.04
CA VAL A 5 2.06 -2.21 12.23
C VAL A 5 0.54 -2.27 12.05
N VAL A 6 0.05 -2.99 11.05
CA VAL A 6 -1.40 -3.15 10.80
C VAL A 6 -2.09 -3.80 11.99
N GLN A 7 -1.55 -4.91 12.50
CA GLN A 7 -2.09 -5.58 13.68
C GLN A 7 -2.11 -4.67 14.91
N ARG A 8 -1.10 -3.82 15.08
CA ARG A 8 -1.06 -2.87 16.20
C ARG A 8 -2.09 -1.74 16.04
N LEU A 9 -2.23 -1.20 14.84
CA LEU A 9 -3.22 -0.16 14.55
C LEU A 9 -4.63 -0.68 14.76
N GLU A 10 -4.93 -1.87 14.24
CA GLU A 10 -6.21 -2.55 14.40
C GLU A 10 -6.54 -2.80 15.88
N ARG A 11 -5.59 -3.36 16.65
CA ARG A 11 -5.74 -3.53 18.11
C ARG A 11 -5.93 -2.22 18.88
N SER A 12 -5.50 -1.11 18.30
CA SER A 12 -5.67 0.24 18.86
C SER A 12 -7.01 0.87 18.46
N GLY A 13 -7.85 0.16 17.71
CA GLY A 13 -9.18 0.61 17.28
C GLY A 13 -9.23 1.28 15.90
N ALA A 14 -8.16 1.20 15.10
CA ALA A 14 -8.19 1.72 13.73
C ALA A 14 -9.10 0.86 12.84
N SER A 15 -10.01 1.51 12.10
CA SER A 15 -10.91 0.83 11.16
C SER A 15 -10.30 0.65 9.76
N GLY A 16 -9.22 1.36 9.44
CA GLY A 16 -8.62 1.29 8.11
C GLY A 16 -7.21 1.86 8.02
N ILE A 17 -6.50 1.45 6.97
CA ILE A 17 -5.18 1.99 6.59
C ILE A 17 -5.09 2.22 5.09
N ILE A 18 -4.18 3.10 4.69
CA ILE A 18 -3.74 3.25 3.30
C ILE A 18 -2.36 2.62 3.17
N LEU A 19 -2.23 1.62 2.30
CA LEU A 19 -0.96 0.98 2.00
C LEU A 19 -0.48 1.42 0.62
N GLU A 20 0.53 2.27 0.55
CA GLU A 20 1.06 2.75 -0.73
C GLU A 20 2.24 1.90 -1.29
N ASP A 21 2.38 1.93 -2.61
CA ASP A 21 3.41 1.24 -3.41
C ASP A 21 4.69 2.05 -3.64
N GLN A 22 4.82 3.26 -3.08
CA GLN A 22 6.09 3.98 -3.16
C GLN A 22 7.21 3.24 -2.40
N ARG A 23 8.39 3.25 -2.99
CA ARG A 23 9.66 2.86 -2.37
C ARG A 23 10.07 3.92 -1.35
N ARG A 24 10.65 3.49 -0.23
CA ARG A 24 11.22 4.41 0.77
C ARG A 24 12.53 5.05 0.27
N PRO A 25 12.84 6.31 0.65
CA PRO A 25 11.97 7.26 1.35
C PRO A 25 10.82 7.74 0.46
N ARG A 26 9.62 7.82 1.06
CA ARG A 26 8.37 8.20 0.39
C ARG A 26 8.34 9.71 0.13
N ARG A 27 7.58 10.13 -0.88
CA ARG A 27 7.29 11.55 -1.18
C ARG A 27 5.78 11.79 -1.19
N CYS A 28 5.38 13.04 -1.10
CA CYS A 28 3.98 13.43 -1.31
C CYS A 28 3.50 12.94 -2.69
N GLY A 29 2.24 12.50 -2.79
CA GLY A 29 1.68 11.99 -4.05
C GLY A 29 1.69 12.98 -5.22
N HIS A 30 1.75 14.28 -4.93
CA HIS A 30 1.84 15.36 -5.92
C HIS A 30 3.26 15.84 -6.18
N ALA A 31 4.27 15.29 -5.49
CA ALA A 31 5.66 15.69 -5.68
C ALA A 31 6.33 14.87 -6.79
N ASP A 32 7.27 15.49 -7.49
CA ASP A 32 8.12 14.82 -8.47
C ASP A 32 9.13 13.86 -7.82
N GLY A 33 9.66 12.95 -8.63
CA GLY A 33 10.72 12.02 -8.23
C GLY A 33 10.25 10.91 -7.28
N LYS A 34 8.95 10.59 -7.28
CA LYS A 34 8.40 9.39 -6.65
C LYS A 34 9.04 8.15 -7.31
N ARG A 35 9.32 7.14 -6.49
CA ARG A 35 9.76 5.82 -6.99
C ARG A 35 8.75 4.81 -6.54
N VAL A 36 8.18 4.09 -7.50
CA VAL A 36 7.18 3.06 -7.25
C VAL A 36 7.88 1.70 -7.21
N LEU A 37 7.43 0.81 -6.33
CA LEU A 37 7.91 -0.57 -6.28
C LEU A 37 7.48 -1.34 -7.54
N PRO A 38 8.22 -2.39 -7.93
CA PRO A 38 7.68 -3.43 -8.81
C PRO A 38 6.32 -3.89 -8.30
N LEU A 39 5.38 -4.16 -9.22
CA LEU A 39 4.00 -4.49 -8.83
C LEU A 39 3.99 -5.74 -7.96
N GLU A 40 4.77 -6.75 -8.33
CA GLU A 40 4.87 -8.03 -7.65
C GLU A 40 5.36 -7.85 -6.20
N GLU A 41 6.37 -7.00 -5.99
CA GLU A 41 6.87 -6.67 -4.64
C GLU A 41 5.80 -5.95 -3.80
N TYR A 42 5.00 -5.08 -4.43
CA TYR A 42 3.87 -4.44 -3.75
C TYR A 42 2.75 -5.44 -3.40
N LEU A 43 2.41 -6.34 -4.32
CA LEU A 43 1.39 -7.37 -4.11
C LEU A 43 1.78 -8.35 -3.01
N GLU A 44 3.03 -8.81 -2.96
CA GLU A 44 3.54 -9.64 -1.86
C GLU A 44 3.35 -8.94 -0.50
N LYS A 45 3.71 -7.65 -0.44
CA LYS A 45 3.54 -6.83 0.76
C LYS A 45 2.07 -6.61 1.12
N LEU A 46 1.20 -6.41 0.14
CA LEU A 46 -0.25 -6.25 0.33
C LEU A 46 -0.87 -7.55 0.84
N ASN A 47 -0.55 -8.69 0.24
CA ASN A 47 -1.03 -10.00 0.66
C ASN A 47 -0.66 -10.31 2.11
N LEU A 48 0.60 -10.08 2.50
CA LEU A 48 1.03 -10.23 3.88
C LEU A 48 0.29 -9.32 4.86
N VAL A 49 -0.15 -8.13 4.42
CA VAL A 49 -0.99 -7.23 5.22
C VAL A 49 -2.42 -7.76 5.32
N LEU A 50 -3.02 -8.19 4.20
CA LEU A 50 -4.37 -8.74 4.12
C LEU A 50 -4.53 -10.04 4.91
N GLU A 51 -3.49 -10.89 4.95
CA GLU A 51 -3.46 -12.11 5.77
C GLU A 51 -3.33 -11.80 7.27
N SER A 52 -2.73 -10.65 7.62
CA SER A 52 -2.42 -10.30 9.01
C SER A 52 -3.52 -9.54 9.75
N ARG A 53 -4.41 -8.85 9.01
CA ARG A 53 -5.55 -8.08 9.54
C ARG A 53 -6.72 -8.99 9.91
N GLN A 54 -7.62 -8.51 10.76
CA GLN A 54 -8.89 -9.18 11.04
C GLN A 54 -10.03 -8.51 10.26
N ASP A 55 -10.47 -7.34 10.70
CA ASP A 55 -11.63 -6.61 10.18
C ASP A 55 -11.25 -5.27 9.52
N LEU A 56 -10.00 -4.82 9.72
CA LEU A 56 -9.51 -3.54 9.22
C LEU A 56 -9.62 -3.43 7.69
N VAL A 57 -10.06 -2.28 7.18
CA VAL A 57 -10.13 -1.99 5.74
C VAL A 57 -8.76 -1.54 5.23
N VAL A 58 -8.25 -2.18 4.17
CA VAL A 58 -6.99 -1.78 3.54
C VAL A 58 -7.27 -1.14 2.20
N VAL A 59 -6.93 0.14 2.06
CA VAL A 59 -6.92 0.85 0.78
C VAL A 59 -5.55 0.65 0.14
N ALA A 60 -5.49 -0.14 -0.91
CA ALA A 60 -4.30 -0.25 -1.75
C ALA A 60 -4.17 1.01 -2.62
N ARG A 61 -3.08 1.76 -2.42
CA ARG A 61 -2.81 3.00 -3.16
C ARG A 61 -1.62 2.80 -4.09
N THR A 62 -1.80 3.14 -5.37
CA THR A 62 -0.69 3.33 -6.29
C THR A 62 -0.31 4.80 -6.45
N ASP A 63 0.98 5.08 -6.54
CA ASP A 63 1.54 6.40 -6.87
C ASP A 63 2.18 6.44 -8.26
N ALA A 64 1.88 5.45 -9.11
CA ALA A 64 2.21 5.47 -10.53
C ALA A 64 1.66 6.75 -11.22
N THR A 65 2.33 7.20 -12.27
CA THR A 65 2.00 8.44 -12.98
C THR A 65 1.36 8.20 -14.34
N GLU A 66 1.73 7.10 -15.01
CA GLU A 66 1.18 6.75 -16.31
C GLU A 66 -0.19 6.10 -16.15
N GLU A 67 -1.20 6.61 -16.86
CA GLU A 67 -2.60 6.18 -16.73
C GLU A 67 -2.77 4.67 -16.94
N GLU A 68 -2.10 4.10 -17.95
CA GLU A 68 -2.13 2.66 -18.21
C GLU A 68 -1.60 1.85 -17.02
N ASP A 69 -0.49 2.28 -16.41
CA ASP A 69 0.08 1.58 -15.25
C ASP A 69 -0.78 1.78 -14.00
N ILE A 70 -1.40 2.94 -13.83
CA ILE A 70 -2.36 3.18 -12.73
C ILE A 70 -3.52 2.18 -12.81
N LEU A 71 -4.14 2.05 -13.98
CA LEU A 71 -5.28 1.15 -14.18
C LEU A 71 -4.87 -0.31 -13.99
N ARG A 72 -3.71 -0.71 -14.55
CA ARG A 72 -3.15 -2.06 -14.38
C ARG A 72 -2.92 -2.41 -12.91
N ARG A 73 -2.32 -1.49 -12.15
CA ARG A 73 -2.02 -1.68 -10.72
C ARG A 73 -3.26 -1.65 -9.84
N ALA A 74 -4.28 -0.87 -10.20
CA ALA A 74 -5.54 -0.80 -9.46
C ALA A 74 -6.42 -2.06 -9.67
N GLN A 75 -6.28 -2.72 -10.82
CA GLN A 75 -7.00 -3.96 -11.13
C GLN A 75 -6.37 -5.21 -10.48
N ALA A 76 -5.05 -5.20 -10.30
CA ALA A 76 -4.28 -6.31 -9.71
C ALA A 76 -4.53 -6.45 -8.20
#